data_AF-A0A351M199-F1
#
_entry.id   AF-A0A351M199-F1
#
_cell.length_a   1.000
_cell.length_b   1.000
_cell.length_c   1.000
_cell.angle_alpha   90.00
_cell.angle_beta   90.00
_cell.angle_gamma   90.00
#
_symmetry.space_group_name_H-M   'P 1'
#
loop_
_entity.id
_entity.type
_entity.pdbx_description
1 polymer ?
#
loop_
_entity_poly.entity_id
_entity_poly.type
_entity_poly.pdbx_seq_one_letter_code
_entity_poly.pdbx_strand_id
1 'polypeptide(L)' 'EIVINDFTRDGTDDLIVVDILTGDLLDRVQTGSRIANGMFLTPGGNRDVFYCTTLTVARVVWR' A
#
# COMPACT_ATOMS: atom_id res chain seq x y z
N GLU A 1 -5.74 10.57 -6.58
CA GLU A 1 -5.26 9.23 -6.22
C GLU A 1 -5.07 9.13 -4.73
N ILE A 2 -5.33 7.97 -4.15
CA ILE A 2 -5.04 7.64 -2.76
C ILE A 2 -4.33 6.29 -2.72
N VAL A 3 -3.31 6.18 -1.87
CA VAL A 3 -2.63 4.91 -1.59
C VAL A 3 -3.15 4.38 -0.26
N ILE A 4 -3.64 3.14 -0.23
CA ILE A 4 -4.14 2.48 0.98
C ILE A 4 -3.69 1.02 1.01
N ASN A 5 -3.65 0.45 2.21
CA ASN A 5 -3.46 -0.99 2.36
C ASN A 5 -4.76 -1.75 2.06
N ASP A 6 -4.61 -2.95 1.50
CA ASP A 6 -5.70 -3.87 1.22
C ASP A 6 -5.29 -5.28 1.64
N PHE A 7 -5.93 -5.78 2.71
CA PHE A 7 -5.71 -7.14 3.18
C PHE A 7 -6.65 -8.11 2.45
N THR A 8 -6.06 -8.91 1.57
CA THR A 8 -6.80 -9.74 0.62
C THR A 8 -7.32 -11.03 1.26
N ARG A 9 -8.26 -11.69 0.58
CA ARG A 9 -8.75 -13.02 0.97
C ARG A 9 -7.66 -14.10 0.91
N ASP A 10 -6.60 -13.87 0.15
CA ASP A 10 -5.45 -14.77 0.03
C ASP A 10 -4.40 -14.54 1.14
N GLY A 11 -4.71 -13.68 2.12
CA GLY A 11 -3.85 -13.40 3.26
C GLY A 11 -2.58 -12.63 2.89
N THR A 12 -2.66 -11.77 1.87
CA THR A 12 -1.62 -10.80 1.55
C THR A 12 -2.07 -9.41 1.93
N ASP A 13 -1.14 -8.60 2.38
CA ASP A 13 -1.36 -7.20 2.67
C ASP A 13 -0.71 -6.39 1.54
N ASP A 14 -1.52 -5.91 0.62
CA ASP A 14 -1.06 -5.21 -0.58
C ASP A 14 -1.23 -3.70 -0.41
N LEU A 15 -0.52 -2.92 -1.22
CA LEU A 15 -0.81 -1.51 -1.43
C LEU A 15 -1.57 -1.34 -2.73
N ILE A 16 -2.67 -0.60 -2.69
CA ILE A 16 -3.46 -0.24 -3.87
C ILE A 16 -3.49 1.26 -4.07
N VAL A 17 -3.54 1.67 -5.33
CA VAL A 17 -3.75 3.06 -5.75
C VAL A 17 -5.16 3.15 -6.30
N VAL A 18 -5.97 4.05 -5.75
CA VAL A 18 -7.36 4.25 -6.15
C VAL A 18 -7.55 5.67 -6.65
N ASP A 19 -8.26 5.83 -7.77
CA ASP A 19 -8.73 7.13 -8.22
C ASP A 19 -9.81 7.64 -7.26
N ILE A 20 -9.61 8.84 -6.71
CA ILE A 20 -10.51 9.38 -5.66
C ILE A 20 -11.81 9.95 -6.21
N LEU A 21 -11.89 10.20 -7.53
CA LEU A 21 -13.07 10.75 -8.18
C LEU A 21 -14.00 9.63 -8.66
N THR A 22 -13.44 8.57 -9.24
CA THR A 22 -14.21 7.45 -9.80
C THR A 22 -14.30 6.24 -8.89
N GLY A 23 -13.33 6.07 -7.99
CA GLY A 23 -13.17 4.86 -7.17
C GLY A 23 -12.49 3.70 -7.92
N ASP A 24 -11.98 3.93 -9.12
CA ASP A 24 -11.32 2.90 -9.91
C ASP A 24 -9.96 2.51 -9.30
N LEU A 25 -9.65 1.23 -9.36
CA LEU A 25 -8.33 0.71 -9.02
C LEU A 25 -7.35 1.05 -10.14
N LEU A 26 -6.34 1.87 -9.83
CA LEU A 26 -5.30 2.28 -10.77
C LEU A 26 -4.11 1.32 -10.76
N ASP A 27 -3.68 0.87 -9.57
CA ASP A 27 -2.53 -0.04 -9.44
C ASP A 27 -2.60 -0.87 -8.14
N ARG A 28 -1.82 -1.97 -8.11
CA ARG A 28 -1.65 -2.86 -6.95
C ARG A 28 -0.21 -3.36 -6.86
N VAL A 29 0.38 -3.26 -5.67
CA VAL A 29 1.72 -3.75 -5.36
C VAL A 29 1.67 -4.65 -4.13
N GLN A 30 2.19 -5.87 -4.24
CA GLN A 30 2.34 -6.76 -3.09
C GLN A 30 3.46 -6.26 -2.18
N THR A 31 3.18 -6.10 -0.89
CA THR A 31 4.20 -5.63 0.07
C THR A 31 5.07 -6.76 0.61
N GLY A 32 4.58 -8.01 0.50
CA GLY A 32 5.18 -9.20 1.11
C GLY A 32 4.68 -9.49 2.53
N SER A 33 3.92 -8.57 3.15
CA SER A 33 3.34 -8.79 4.47
C SER A 33 2.20 -9.81 4.44
N ARG A 34 2.16 -10.66 5.47
CA ARG A 34 1.12 -11.69 5.71
C ARG A 34 0.19 -11.34 6.87
N ILE A 35 0.30 -10.12 7.38
CA ILE A 35 -0.52 -9.57 8.45
C ILE A 35 -1.03 -8.22 7.96
N ALA A 36 -2.32 -7.95 8.17
CA ALA A 36 -2.93 -6.67 7.87
C ALA A 36 -2.20 -5.53 8.60
N ASN A 37 -1.85 -4.47 7.89
CA ASN A 37 -1.28 -3.29 8.51
C ASN A 37 -2.37 -2.48 9.25
N GLY A 38 -2.14 -2.26 10.55
CA GLY A 38 -2.97 -1.39 11.39
C GLY A 38 -2.46 0.05 11.51
N MET A 39 -1.38 0.39 10.81
CA MET A 39 -0.68 1.68 10.89
C MET A 39 -0.92 2.53 9.65
N PHE A 40 -0.71 3.84 9.79
CA PHE A 40 -0.73 4.76 8.66
C PHE A 40 0.55 4.69 7.82
N LEU A 41 0.36 4.86 6.52
CA LEU A 41 1.44 5.00 5.55
C LEU A 41 2.26 6.26 5.84
N THR A 42 3.59 6.17 5.73
CA THR A 42 4.48 7.33 5.90
C THR A 42 4.90 7.86 4.53
N PRO A 43 4.60 9.12 4.17
CA PRO A 43 5.06 9.71 2.91
C PRO A 43 6.59 9.90 2.92
N GLY A 44 7.27 9.50 1.84
CA GLY A 44 8.72 9.68 1.70
C GLY A 44 9.14 11.01 1.06
N GLY A 45 8.18 11.75 0.50
CA GLY A 45 8.40 13.09 -0.06
C GLY A 45 8.92 13.12 -1.50
N ASN A 46 9.25 11.97 -2.09
CA ASN A 46 9.78 11.86 -3.45
C ASN A 46 8.99 10.85 -4.29
N ARG A 47 7.66 11.03 -4.38
CA ARG A 47 6.74 10.10 -5.04
C ARG A 47 6.91 8.67 -4.53
N ASP A 48 7.03 8.56 -3.21
CA ASP A 48 7.23 7.31 -2.52
C ASP A 48 6.51 7.26 -1.17
N VAL A 49 6.23 6.04 -0.76
CA VAL A 49 5.61 5.71 0.52
C VAL A 49 6.46 4.64 1.19
N PHE A 50 6.71 4.84 2.48
CA PHE A 50 7.26 3.82 3.35
C PHE A 50 6.11 3.03 3.97
N TYR A 51 6.16 1.73 3.74
CA TYR A 51 5.28 0.74 4.30
C TYR A 51 5.98 0.02 5.43
N CYS A 52 5.40 0.03 6.62
CA CYS A 52 5.92 -0.69 7.77
C CYS A 52 4.77 -1.42 8.45
N THR A 53 4.86 -2.76 8.47
CA THR A 53 3.98 -3.66 9.22
C THR A 53 4.79 -4.36 10.30
N THR A 54 4.13 -5.17 11.12
CA THR A 54 4.78 -6.03 12.12
C THR A 54 5.91 -6.90 11.55
N LEU A 55 5.77 -7.39 10.30
CA LEU A 55 6.68 -8.37 9.71
C LEU A 55 7.46 -7.84 8.51
N THR A 56 7.17 -6.64 8.03
CA THR A 56 7.68 -6.19 6.74
C THR A 56 7.89 -4.69 6.71
N VAL A 57 9.03 -4.28 6.16
CA VAL A 57 9.29 -2.90 5.75
C VAL A 57 9.49 -2.90 4.24
N ALA A 58 8.76 -2.05 3.53
CA ALA A 58 8.90 -1.85 2.10
C ALA A 58 8.92 -0.35 1.78
N ARG A 59 9.67 0.02 0.75
CA ARG A 59 9.60 1.35 0.14
C ARG A 59 8.97 1.19 -1.24
N VAL A 60 7.82 1.81 -1.44
CA VAL A 60 7.11 1.80 -2.72
C VAL A 60 7.37 3.12 -3.42
N VAL A 61 7.82 3.03 -4.67
CA VAL A 61 8.22 4.15 -5.53
C VAL A 61 7.49 4.00 -6.85
N TRP A 62 6.93 5.10 -7.37
CA TRP A 62 6.34 5.15 -8.70
C TRP A 62 7.03 6.24 -9.53
N ARG A 63 7.07 6.06 -10.86
CA ARG A 63 7.74 6.95 -11.80
C ARG A 63 6.72 7.71 -12.63
#